data_AF-A0A7K5PNC8-F1
#
_entry.id   AF-A0A7K5PNC8-F1
#
_cell.length_a   1.000
_cell.length_b   1.000
_cell.length_c   1.000
_cell.angle_alpha   90.00
_cell.angle_beta   90.00
_cell.angle_gamma   90.00
#
_symmetry.space_group_name_H-M   'P 1'
#
loop_
_entity.id
_entity.type
_entity.pdbx_description
1 polymer ?
#
loop_
_entity_poly.entity_id
_entity_poly.type
_entity_poly.pdbx_seq_one_letter_code
_entity_poly.pdbx_strand_id
1 'polypeptide(L)'
;LLVGAPQALALPGQGANRTGGLFACPLTPELSDCWRVPIDEGADPQRESKENQWLGVSVKSQGPGGKIVTCAHRYEVRHRVRQPLETRDVIGRCFVLSQDLSVRDELDGGEWKFCEGRPQGHERFGTCQQGLAAAFSPDRRYVLLGAPGTYNWKGTLRVEQLNQSSLDLLRLDAGPFEAGGEKDQDPSLIPVPANSYFGFSVDSGAGLTRQQQLSFVTGAPRANHTGAVVILRRDSANRLVAEAVLAGHQLTSAFGHAVAVLDLNSDGWMDLAVGAPHFFERQEEIGGAVYIYINPGGLWDSATPLRLNGSRGSMFGAALSSAGDLNHDGFEDLAVGAPFDGVGKVFIYHGSALGIVTSPAQV
;
A
#
# COMPACT_ATOMS: atom_id res chain seq x y z
N LEU A 1 12.04 -0.59 16.28
CA LEU A 1 11.64 0.09 15.03
C LEU A 1 12.08 -0.74 13.83
N LEU A 2 11.28 -0.77 12.77
CA LEU A 2 11.65 -1.39 11.50
C LEU A 2 11.76 -0.31 10.43
N VAL A 3 12.84 -0.32 9.65
CA VAL A 3 13.13 0.70 8.65
C VAL A 3 13.45 0.03 7.32
N GLY A 4 12.73 0.42 6.27
CA GLY A 4 13.04 0.02 4.91
C GLY A 4 14.09 0.96 4.30
N ALA A 5 15.14 0.39 3.72
CA ALA A 5 16.19 1.13 3.04
C ALA A 5 16.33 0.62 1.59
N PRO A 6 15.44 1.03 0.67
CA PRO A 6 15.34 0.46 -0.68
C PRO A 6 16.58 0.64 -1.56
N GLN A 7 17.51 1.52 -1.16
CA GLN A 7 18.78 1.71 -1.85
C GLN A 7 20.00 1.21 -1.06
N ALA A 8 19.82 0.47 0.03
CA ALA A 8 20.94 -0.12 0.76
C ALA A 8 21.83 -0.97 -0.18
N LEU A 9 23.13 -0.95 0.10
CA LEU A 9 24.13 -1.73 -0.65
C LEU A 9 23.77 -3.22 -0.61
N ALA A 10 24.16 -3.95 -1.64
CA ALA A 10 23.93 -5.39 -1.70
C ALA A 10 24.69 -6.15 -0.60
N LEU A 11 24.13 -7.28 -0.16
CA LEU A 11 24.86 -8.29 0.61
C LEU A 11 25.87 -9.01 -0.29
N PRO A 12 26.95 -9.56 0.28
CA PRO A 12 27.86 -10.44 -0.45
C PRO A 12 27.10 -11.60 -1.12
N GLY A 13 27.48 -11.93 -2.35
CA GLY A 13 26.87 -13.05 -3.10
C GLY A 13 25.56 -12.75 -3.83
N GLN A 14 25.00 -11.52 -3.72
CA GLN A 14 23.79 -11.15 -4.47
C GLN A 14 24.05 -10.73 -5.93
N GLY A 15 25.32 -10.56 -6.33
CA GLY A 15 25.67 -10.18 -7.71
C GLY A 15 25.13 -8.80 -8.14
N ALA A 16 24.92 -7.89 -7.20
CA ALA A 16 24.35 -6.56 -7.39
C ALA A 16 25.14 -5.50 -6.59
N ASN A 17 24.97 -4.22 -6.94
CA ASN A 17 25.52 -3.08 -6.21
C ASN A 17 24.55 -2.60 -5.12
N ARG A 18 23.26 -2.51 -5.44
CA ARG A 18 22.20 -2.09 -4.51
C ARG A 18 21.01 -3.02 -4.64
N THR A 19 20.59 -3.61 -3.53
CA THR A 19 19.41 -4.49 -3.47
C THR A 19 18.31 -3.91 -2.58
N GLY A 20 18.64 -2.95 -1.74
CA GLY A 20 17.78 -2.53 -0.65
C GLY A 20 17.76 -3.53 0.50
N GLY A 21 17.19 -3.16 1.65
CA GLY A 21 17.08 -4.04 2.79
C GLY A 21 16.08 -3.56 3.83
N LEU A 22 15.68 -4.49 4.69
CA LEU A 22 14.96 -4.21 5.92
C LEU A 22 15.96 -4.13 7.07
N PHE A 23 15.84 -3.12 7.92
CA PHE A 23 16.65 -2.93 9.12
C PHE A 23 15.78 -2.97 10.36
N ALA A 24 16.27 -3.63 11.39
CA ALA A 24 15.69 -3.64 12.72
C ALA A 24 16.57 -2.80 13.64
N CYS A 25 15.97 -1.75 14.22
CA CYS A 25 16.61 -0.84 15.14
C CYS A 25 15.95 -1.00 16.51
N PRO A 26 16.67 -1.52 17.52
CA PRO A 26 16.20 -1.48 18.90
C PRO A 26 15.85 -0.05 19.33
N LEU A 27 14.90 0.10 20.27
CA LEU A 27 14.56 1.41 20.84
C LEU A 27 15.44 1.66 22.06
N THR A 28 16.73 1.81 21.81
CA THR A 28 17.77 2.00 22.81
C THR A 28 18.44 3.37 22.60
N PRO A 29 19.26 3.85 23.54
CA PRO A 29 20.07 5.05 23.34
C PRO A 29 21.20 4.89 22.32
N GLU A 30 21.55 3.66 21.93
CA GLU A 30 22.63 3.38 20.98
C GLU A 30 22.24 3.76 19.54
N LEU A 31 23.05 4.60 18.90
CA LEU A 31 22.77 5.08 17.53
C LEU A 31 23.19 4.10 16.41
N SER A 32 23.88 3.02 16.77
CA SER A 32 24.53 2.11 15.81
C SER A 32 24.15 0.64 15.98
N ASP A 33 23.08 0.35 16.72
CA ASP A 33 22.63 -1.02 17.00
C ASP A 33 21.56 -1.51 16.02
N CYS A 34 21.20 -0.69 15.02
CA CYS A 34 20.43 -1.12 13.86
C CYS A 34 21.18 -2.20 13.08
N TRP A 35 20.51 -3.32 12.80
CA TRP A 35 21.06 -4.41 12.00
C TRP A 35 20.15 -4.76 10.82
N ARG A 36 20.75 -5.25 9.74
CA ARG A 36 20.02 -5.66 8.53
C ARG A 36 19.42 -7.04 8.73
N VAL A 37 18.12 -7.18 8.49
CA VAL A 37 17.42 -8.45 8.61
C VAL A 37 17.82 -9.37 7.43
N PRO A 38 18.33 -10.60 7.67
CA PRO A 38 18.86 -11.49 6.64
C PRO A 38 17.73 -12.29 5.98
N ILE A 39 16.91 -11.63 5.16
CA ILE A 39 15.72 -12.23 4.50
C ILE A 39 15.89 -12.50 3.01
N ASP A 40 16.97 -11.98 2.41
CA ASP A 40 17.20 -12.06 0.97
C ASP A 40 18.69 -12.20 0.71
N GLU A 41 19.19 -13.42 0.77
CA GLU A 41 20.62 -13.74 0.61
C GLU A 41 20.90 -14.44 -0.72
N GLY A 42 22.13 -14.32 -1.22
CA GLY A 42 22.56 -14.90 -2.49
C GLY A 42 21.82 -14.33 -3.71
N ALA A 43 22.09 -14.88 -4.89
CA ALA A 43 21.29 -14.70 -6.09
C ALA A 43 21.58 -15.82 -7.10
N ASP A 44 20.60 -16.15 -7.95
CA ASP A 44 20.83 -16.94 -9.17
C ASP A 44 20.79 -16.05 -10.43
N PRO A 45 21.95 -15.63 -10.97
CA PRO A 45 21.99 -14.76 -12.14
C PRO A 45 21.40 -15.37 -13.42
N GLN A 46 21.11 -16.68 -13.46
CA GLN A 46 20.41 -17.32 -14.58
C GLN A 46 18.89 -17.18 -14.49
N ARG A 47 18.36 -16.78 -13.33
CA ARG A 47 16.91 -16.72 -13.07
C ARG A 47 16.42 -15.38 -12.56
N GLU A 48 17.28 -14.57 -11.97
CA GLU A 48 16.89 -13.30 -11.35
C GLU A 48 17.96 -12.20 -11.50
N SER A 49 17.53 -10.97 -11.26
CA SER A 49 18.41 -9.83 -10.98
C SER A 49 17.88 -9.10 -9.76
N LYS A 50 18.72 -8.96 -8.73
CA LYS A 50 18.40 -8.21 -7.52
C LYS A 50 18.84 -6.74 -7.60
N GLU A 51 19.50 -6.35 -8.70
CA GLU A 51 19.99 -4.99 -8.92
C GLU A 51 18.83 -3.99 -8.92
N ASN A 52 18.86 -3.02 -7.99
CA ASN A 52 17.84 -2.02 -7.79
C ASN A 52 16.41 -2.59 -7.65
N GLN A 53 16.27 -3.75 -6.99
CA GLN A 53 14.95 -4.33 -6.70
C GLN A 53 14.12 -3.53 -5.68
N TRP A 54 14.76 -2.62 -4.93
CA TRP A 54 14.15 -1.75 -3.92
C TRP A 54 13.52 -2.51 -2.75
N LEU A 55 14.23 -3.49 -2.18
CA LEU A 55 13.79 -4.18 -0.97
C LEU A 55 13.68 -3.21 0.21
N GLY A 56 12.53 -3.18 0.88
CA GLY A 56 12.22 -2.20 1.91
C GLY A 56 11.50 -0.96 1.39
N VAL A 57 10.98 -0.97 0.15
CA VAL A 57 10.12 0.12 -0.36
C VAL A 57 8.84 0.27 0.46
N SER A 58 8.29 -0.85 0.92
CA SER A 58 7.14 -0.92 1.80
C SER A 58 7.50 -1.82 2.98
N VAL A 59 7.09 -1.38 4.18
CA VAL A 59 7.27 -2.10 5.44
C VAL A 59 6.02 -1.88 6.27
N LYS A 60 5.33 -2.96 6.66
CA LYS A 60 4.16 -2.90 7.55
C LYS A 60 4.23 -3.99 8.60
N SER A 61 3.64 -3.73 9.76
CA SER A 61 3.53 -4.65 10.88
C SER A 61 2.07 -4.79 11.28
N GLN A 62 1.67 -6.01 11.69
CA GLN A 62 0.36 -6.26 12.32
C GLN A 62 0.29 -5.80 13.79
N GLY A 63 1.36 -5.18 14.30
CA GLY A 63 1.50 -4.81 15.70
C GLY A 63 1.99 -5.96 16.58
N PRO A 64 1.87 -5.83 17.92
CA PRO A 64 2.41 -6.79 18.87
C PRO A 64 1.93 -8.23 18.63
N GLY A 65 2.89 -9.16 18.60
CA GLY A 65 2.67 -10.59 18.37
C GLY A 65 2.30 -10.98 16.93
N GLY A 66 2.25 -10.02 16.01
CA GLY A 66 1.85 -10.24 14.63
C GLY A 66 3.01 -10.41 13.65
N LYS A 67 2.66 -10.55 12.36
CA LYS A 67 3.61 -10.67 11.25
C LYS A 67 4.08 -9.30 10.74
N ILE A 68 5.14 -9.32 9.96
CA ILE A 68 5.71 -8.15 9.26
C ILE A 68 5.71 -8.47 7.77
N VAL A 69 5.39 -7.50 6.92
CA VAL A 69 5.58 -7.60 5.48
C VAL A 69 6.56 -6.52 5.00
N THR A 70 7.47 -6.91 4.11
CA THR A 70 8.30 -5.96 3.37
C THR A 70 8.45 -6.40 1.92
N CYS A 71 8.56 -5.45 0.98
CA CYS A 71 8.57 -5.77 -0.44
C CYS A 71 9.74 -5.14 -1.21
N ALA A 72 9.97 -5.71 -2.39
CA ALA A 72 10.92 -5.27 -3.41
C ALA A 72 10.17 -5.18 -4.76
N HIS A 73 9.41 -4.11 -4.97
CA HIS A 73 8.52 -3.94 -6.13
C HIS A 73 9.24 -3.86 -7.49
N ARG A 74 10.57 -3.78 -7.52
CA ARG A 74 11.37 -3.78 -8.76
C ARG A 74 12.18 -5.06 -8.94
N TYR A 75 11.90 -6.09 -8.16
CA TYR A 75 12.50 -7.40 -8.32
C TYR A 75 12.26 -7.94 -9.74
N GLU A 76 13.33 -8.42 -10.38
CA GLU A 76 13.35 -8.84 -11.77
C GLU A 76 13.58 -10.35 -11.88
N VAL A 77 12.69 -11.03 -12.58
CA VAL A 77 12.86 -12.42 -13.03
C VAL A 77 13.40 -12.41 -14.45
N ARG A 78 14.36 -13.30 -14.71
CA ARG A 78 15.04 -13.42 -15.99
C ARG A 78 14.72 -14.76 -16.64
N HIS A 79 14.45 -14.73 -17.93
CA HIS A 79 14.18 -15.91 -18.73
C HIS A 79 15.17 -16.01 -19.87
N ARG A 80 15.64 -17.23 -20.17
CA ARG A 80 16.55 -17.51 -21.30
C ARG A 80 17.84 -16.68 -21.24
N VAL A 81 18.42 -16.57 -20.04
CA VAL A 81 19.65 -15.80 -19.80
C VAL A 81 20.78 -16.27 -20.73
N ARG A 82 21.44 -15.31 -21.41
CA ARG A 82 22.51 -15.57 -22.40
C ARG A 82 22.07 -16.40 -23.61
N GLN A 83 20.77 -16.45 -23.91
CA GLN A 83 20.23 -17.07 -25.12
C GLN A 83 19.53 -16.00 -25.98
N PRO A 84 19.29 -16.24 -27.28
CA PRO A 84 18.44 -15.38 -28.09
C PRO A 84 17.05 -15.23 -27.44
N LEU A 85 16.49 -14.02 -27.49
CA LEU A 85 15.21 -13.67 -26.86
C LEU A 85 15.20 -13.71 -25.32
N GLU A 86 16.32 -13.37 -24.67
CA GLU A 86 16.33 -13.11 -23.22
C GLU A 86 15.24 -12.07 -22.86
N THR A 87 14.38 -12.41 -21.90
CA THR A 87 13.33 -11.51 -21.38
C THR A 87 13.53 -11.27 -19.89
N ARG A 88 13.03 -10.12 -19.45
CA ARG A 88 13.14 -9.64 -18.08
C ARG A 88 11.79 -9.10 -17.64
N ASP A 89 11.24 -9.70 -16.60
CA ASP A 89 9.96 -9.31 -16.05
C ASP A 89 10.19 -8.68 -14.67
N VAL A 90 9.77 -7.42 -14.53
CA VAL A 90 9.85 -6.66 -13.27
C VAL A 90 8.58 -6.93 -12.47
N ILE A 91 8.48 -8.15 -11.96
CA ILE A 91 7.27 -8.62 -11.30
C ILE A 91 7.12 -8.06 -9.88
N GLY A 92 8.22 -7.77 -9.19
CA GLY A 92 8.21 -7.46 -7.76
C GLY A 92 8.07 -8.72 -6.87
N ARG A 93 8.34 -8.58 -5.57
CA ARG A 93 8.16 -9.64 -4.57
C ARG A 93 7.97 -9.07 -3.17
N CYS A 94 7.47 -9.88 -2.24
CA CYS A 94 7.35 -9.54 -0.84
C CYS A 94 7.83 -10.67 0.07
N PHE A 95 8.23 -10.31 1.29
CA PHE A 95 8.59 -11.23 2.35
C PHE A 95 7.63 -11.01 3.52
N VAL A 96 7.01 -12.08 3.99
CA VAL A 96 6.22 -12.09 5.23
C VAL A 96 7.03 -12.79 6.32
N LEU A 97 7.31 -12.06 7.40
CA LEU A 97 8.16 -12.49 8.51
C LEU A 97 7.32 -12.71 9.76
N SER A 98 7.74 -13.65 10.60
CA SER A 98 7.20 -13.80 11.96
C SER A 98 7.68 -12.66 12.87
N GLN A 99 7.10 -12.59 14.07
CA GLN A 99 7.40 -11.58 15.09
C GLN A 99 8.89 -11.45 15.46
N ASP A 100 9.68 -12.51 15.27
CA ASP A 100 11.12 -12.56 15.53
C ASP A 100 11.97 -12.22 14.29
N LEU A 101 11.34 -11.68 13.24
CA LEU A 101 11.96 -11.26 11.98
C LEU A 101 12.59 -12.41 11.18
N SER A 102 12.18 -13.65 11.45
CA SER A 102 12.57 -14.81 10.66
C SER A 102 11.47 -15.19 9.66
N VAL A 103 11.86 -15.88 8.59
CA VAL A 103 10.91 -16.56 7.71
C VAL A 103 10.60 -17.90 8.36
N ARG A 104 9.37 -18.07 8.82
CA ARG A 104 8.84 -19.33 9.37
C ARG A 104 7.57 -19.68 8.61
N ASP A 105 7.34 -20.99 8.47
CA ASP A 105 6.18 -21.62 7.84
C ASP A 105 6.06 -21.36 6.32
N GLU A 106 6.04 -22.44 5.53
CA GLU A 106 5.87 -22.38 4.07
C GLU A 106 4.44 -21.97 3.63
N LEU A 107 3.46 -21.98 4.55
CA LEU A 107 2.04 -21.76 4.25
C LEU A 107 1.57 -20.32 4.48
N ASP A 108 2.21 -19.56 5.36
CA ASP A 108 1.75 -18.21 5.75
C ASP A 108 2.91 -17.22 6.04
N GLY A 109 4.15 -17.62 5.75
CA GLY A 109 5.35 -16.81 5.80
C GLY A 109 6.21 -17.02 4.54
N GLY A 110 7.30 -16.27 4.42
CA GLY A 110 8.26 -16.45 3.32
C GLY A 110 8.07 -15.52 2.14
N GLU A 111 8.52 -15.98 0.96
CA GLU A 111 8.59 -15.16 -0.25
C GLU A 111 7.30 -15.28 -1.08
N TRP A 112 6.64 -14.15 -1.31
CA TRP A 112 5.41 -14.02 -2.08
C TRP A 112 5.68 -13.37 -3.42
N LYS A 113 5.35 -14.07 -4.51
CA LYS A 113 5.50 -13.63 -5.91
C LYS A 113 4.27 -14.02 -6.72
N PHE A 114 3.11 -13.48 -6.39
CA PHE A 114 1.85 -13.86 -7.07
C PHE A 114 1.86 -13.55 -8.58
N CYS A 115 2.70 -12.65 -9.04
CA CYS A 115 2.87 -12.32 -10.46
C CYS A 115 3.79 -13.30 -11.21
N GLU A 116 4.57 -14.13 -10.51
CA GLU A 116 5.42 -15.15 -11.12
C GLU A 116 4.56 -16.26 -11.77
N GLY A 117 4.99 -16.77 -12.92
CA GLY A 117 4.30 -17.85 -13.65
C GLY A 117 3.02 -17.42 -14.38
N ARG A 118 2.65 -16.14 -14.34
CA ARG A 118 1.51 -15.58 -15.08
C ARG A 118 1.93 -15.10 -16.49
N PRO A 119 0.97 -14.82 -17.40
CA PRO A 119 1.27 -14.28 -18.72
C PRO A 119 2.18 -13.04 -18.64
N GLN A 120 3.30 -13.11 -19.36
CA GLN A 120 4.32 -12.06 -19.43
C GLN A 120 3.84 -10.86 -20.27
N GLY A 121 4.65 -9.82 -20.32
CA GLY A 121 4.36 -8.60 -21.09
C GLY A 121 3.72 -7.50 -20.24
N HIS A 122 3.86 -6.25 -20.72
CA HIS A 122 3.36 -5.07 -20.02
C HIS A 122 1.83 -5.00 -20.02
N GLU A 123 1.19 -5.67 -20.98
CA GLU A 123 -0.26 -5.83 -21.12
C GLU A 123 -0.85 -6.87 -20.15
N ARG A 124 0.00 -7.63 -19.46
CA ARG A 124 -0.37 -8.63 -18.45
C ARG A 124 0.43 -8.42 -17.16
N PHE A 125 1.26 -9.37 -16.74
CA PHE A 125 1.94 -9.37 -15.43
C PHE A 125 3.46 -9.17 -15.50
N GLY A 126 4.06 -9.03 -16.70
CA GLY A 126 5.51 -8.90 -16.86
C GLY A 126 6.11 -7.64 -16.23
N THR A 127 5.29 -6.60 -16.02
CA THR A 127 5.67 -5.38 -15.29
C THR A 127 4.84 -5.19 -14.03
N CYS A 128 4.38 -6.28 -13.39
CA CYS A 128 3.41 -6.23 -12.30
C CYS A 128 3.79 -5.28 -11.15
N GLN A 129 5.07 -5.25 -10.75
CA GLN A 129 5.58 -4.46 -9.63
C GLN A 129 4.80 -4.65 -8.33
N GLN A 130 4.49 -5.90 -7.97
CA GLN A 130 3.79 -6.20 -6.72
C GLN A 130 4.55 -5.68 -5.50
N GLY A 131 3.80 -5.23 -4.50
CA GLY A 131 4.35 -4.80 -3.23
C GLY A 131 4.89 -3.37 -3.24
N LEU A 132 4.58 -2.57 -4.28
CA LEU A 132 4.81 -1.12 -4.20
C LEU A 132 4.13 -0.56 -2.94
N ALA A 133 2.88 -0.97 -2.73
CA ALA A 133 2.17 -0.78 -1.47
C ALA A 133 1.78 -2.13 -0.87
N ALA A 134 1.85 -2.19 0.45
CA ALA A 134 1.39 -3.32 1.24
C ALA A 134 0.68 -2.81 2.50
N ALA A 135 -0.28 -3.58 3.01
CA ALA A 135 -0.96 -3.34 4.27
C ALA A 135 -1.42 -4.67 4.87
N PHE A 136 -1.80 -4.66 6.14
CA PHE A 136 -2.50 -5.77 6.77
C PHE A 136 -3.93 -5.35 7.07
N SER A 137 -4.86 -6.31 7.04
CA SER A 137 -6.21 -6.06 7.51
C SER A 137 -6.26 -5.88 9.04
N PRO A 138 -7.19 -5.06 9.57
CA PRO A 138 -7.33 -4.86 11.02
C PRO A 138 -7.60 -6.15 11.81
N ASP A 139 -8.27 -7.13 11.18
CA ASP A 139 -8.54 -8.45 11.77
C ASP A 139 -7.32 -9.39 11.75
N ARG A 140 -6.16 -8.91 11.25
CA ARG A 140 -4.88 -9.63 11.16
C ARG A 140 -4.91 -10.89 10.28
N ARG A 141 -5.96 -11.10 9.49
CA ARG A 141 -6.13 -12.30 8.65
C ARG A 141 -5.60 -12.15 7.24
N TYR A 142 -5.42 -10.93 6.74
CA TYR A 142 -5.05 -10.71 5.35
C TYR A 142 -3.86 -9.78 5.21
N VAL A 143 -3.05 -10.04 4.18
CA VAL A 143 -2.09 -9.08 3.63
C VAL A 143 -2.61 -8.56 2.30
N LEU A 144 -2.54 -7.25 2.12
CA LEU A 144 -2.90 -6.54 0.90
C LEU A 144 -1.63 -6.24 0.13
N LEU A 145 -1.60 -6.52 -1.17
CA LEU A 145 -0.48 -6.25 -2.06
C LEU A 145 -0.96 -5.49 -3.29
N GLY A 146 -0.51 -4.24 -3.41
CA GLY A 146 -0.74 -3.41 -4.59
C GLY A 146 0.26 -3.69 -5.70
N ALA A 147 -0.21 -3.74 -6.94
CA ALA A 147 0.58 -4.06 -8.12
C ALA A 147 0.18 -3.14 -9.30
N PRO A 148 0.70 -1.91 -9.36
CA PRO A 148 0.24 -0.88 -10.31
C PRO A 148 0.62 -1.13 -11.76
N GLY A 149 1.62 -1.98 -12.02
CA GLY A 149 2.16 -2.17 -13.37
C GLY A 149 1.51 -3.29 -14.17
N THR A 150 0.46 -3.93 -13.64
CA THR A 150 -0.33 -4.93 -14.37
C THR A 150 -1.26 -4.29 -15.41
N TYR A 151 -1.55 -5.04 -16.48
CA TYR A 151 -2.53 -4.69 -17.51
C TYR A 151 -2.35 -3.30 -18.12
N ASN A 152 -1.19 -3.04 -18.73
CA ASN A 152 -0.83 -1.71 -19.28
C ASN A 152 -0.92 -0.63 -18.20
N TRP A 153 -0.29 -0.89 -17.06
CA TRP A 153 -0.28 0.03 -15.93
C TRP A 153 -1.66 0.43 -15.40
N LYS A 154 -2.68 -0.38 -15.69
CA LYS A 154 -4.00 -0.26 -15.07
C LYS A 154 -3.87 -0.50 -13.57
N GLY A 155 -3.15 -1.56 -13.21
CA GLY A 155 -2.87 -1.98 -11.86
C GLY A 155 -3.91 -2.95 -11.27
N THR A 156 -3.55 -3.64 -10.20
CA THR A 156 -4.43 -4.54 -9.44
C THR A 156 -4.15 -4.47 -7.94
N LEU A 157 -5.10 -4.95 -7.15
CA LEU A 157 -4.97 -5.23 -5.72
C LEU A 157 -5.18 -6.73 -5.53
N ARG A 158 -4.28 -7.36 -4.79
CA ARG A 158 -4.42 -8.74 -4.32
C ARG A 158 -4.49 -8.79 -2.81
N VAL A 159 -5.42 -9.57 -2.27
CA VAL A 159 -5.63 -9.81 -0.85
C VAL A 159 -5.39 -11.28 -0.59
N GLU A 160 -4.35 -11.56 0.18
CA GLU A 160 -3.88 -12.90 0.50
C GLU A 160 -4.15 -13.22 1.95
N GLN A 161 -4.58 -14.45 2.22
CA GLN A 161 -4.85 -14.89 3.58
C GLN A 161 -3.56 -15.29 4.30
N LEU A 162 -3.46 -14.88 5.56
CA LEU A 162 -2.42 -15.25 6.52
C LEU A 162 -2.99 -16.25 7.51
N ASN A 163 -2.11 -17.07 8.11
CA ASN A 163 -2.43 -18.10 9.09
C ASN A 163 -3.41 -19.16 8.54
N GLN A 164 -2.97 -19.93 7.53
CA GLN A 164 -3.72 -21.07 7.01
C GLN A 164 -3.75 -22.21 8.04
N SER A 165 -4.67 -22.15 9.01
CA SER A 165 -4.97 -23.33 9.83
C SER A 165 -5.67 -24.40 8.99
N SER A 166 -5.58 -25.68 9.39
CA SER A 166 -6.29 -26.77 8.71
C SER A 166 -7.80 -26.54 8.60
N LEU A 167 -8.39 -25.75 9.51
CA LEU A 167 -9.80 -25.34 9.48
C LEU A 167 -10.08 -24.19 8.51
N ASP A 168 -9.12 -23.30 8.28
CA ASP A 168 -9.26 -22.21 7.31
C ASP A 168 -9.13 -22.71 5.87
N LEU A 169 -8.31 -23.75 5.65
CA LEU A 169 -8.25 -24.48 4.37
C LEU A 169 -9.57 -25.18 3.99
N LEU A 170 -10.43 -25.48 4.97
CA LEU A 170 -11.75 -26.07 4.74
C LEU A 170 -12.83 -25.03 4.43
N ARG A 171 -12.54 -23.72 4.56
CA ARG A 171 -13.47 -22.65 4.20
C ARG A 171 -13.25 -22.30 2.72
N LEU A 172 -14.26 -22.58 1.89
CA LEU A 172 -14.24 -22.25 0.44
C LEU A 172 -14.15 -20.73 0.15
N ASP A 173 -14.41 -19.88 1.14
CA ASP A 173 -14.44 -18.41 1.02
C ASP A 173 -13.16 -17.72 1.54
N ALA A 174 -12.04 -18.44 1.63
CA ALA A 174 -10.84 -17.95 2.32
C ALA A 174 -9.94 -17.01 1.48
N GLY A 175 -10.19 -16.91 0.17
CA GLY A 175 -9.35 -16.18 -0.78
C GLY A 175 -8.37 -17.10 -1.52
N PRO A 176 -7.40 -16.57 -2.28
CA PRO A 176 -7.07 -15.15 -2.45
C PRO A 176 -8.18 -14.34 -3.15
N PHE A 177 -8.22 -13.04 -2.89
CA PHE A 177 -9.10 -12.11 -3.61
C PHE A 177 -8.28 -11.19 -4.49
N GLU A 178 -8.71 -10.97 -5.74
CA GLU A 178 -7.98 -10.12 -6.68
C GLU A 178 -8.93 -9.24 -7.48
N ALA A 179 -8.54 -7.99 -7.72
CA ALA A 179 -9.22 -7.14 -8.68
C ALA A 179 -8.91 -7.65 -10.10
N GLY A 180 -9.96 -7.95 -10.87
CA GLY A 180 -9.81 -8.69 -12.12
C GLY A 180 -9.97 -10.22 -11.98
N GLY A 181 -10.07 -10.73 -10.75
CA GLY A 181 -10.20 -12.15 -10.43
C GLY A 181 -8.92 -12.94 -10.69
N GLU A 182 -8.54 -13.82 -9.77
CA GLU A 182 -7.31 -14.61 -9.91
C GLU A 182 -7.34 -15.54 -11.13
N LYS A 183 -8.50 -16.19 -11.37
CA LYS A 183 -8.71 -17.11 -12.48
C LYS A 183 -9.15 -16.38 -13.75
N ASP A 184 -10.00 -15.36 -13.60
CA ASP A 184 -10.54 -14.60 -14.71
C ASP A 184 -9.44 -13.77 -15.38
N GLN A 185 -8.56 -13.16 -14.58
CA GLN A 185 -7.50 -12.24 -15.01
C GLN A 185 -8.02 -11.19 -16.00
N ASP A 186 -9.25 -10.73 -15.77
CA ASP A 186 -9.98 -9.87 -16.69
C ASP A 186 -9.80 -8.40 -16.26
N PRO A 187 -9.01 -7.62 -17.01
CA PRO A 187 -8.84 -6.20 -16.72
C PRO A 187 -10.15 -5.42 -16.82
N SER A 188 -11.19 -5.91 -17.50
CA SER A 188 -12.48 -5.22 -17.62
C SER A 188 -13.20 -5.06 -16.27
N LEU A 189 -12.94 -5.96 -15.32
CA LEU A 189 -13.52 -5.94 -13.97
C LEU A 189 -12.85 -4.91 -13.05
N ILE A 190 -11.70 -4.35 -13.45
CA ILE A 190 -10.96 -3.35 -12.66
C ILE A 190 -11.55 -1.96 -12.96
N PRO A 191 -12.10 -1.25 -11.95
CA PRO A 191 -13.01 -0.10 -12.13
C PRO A 191 -12.28 1.23 -12.40
N VAL A 192 -11.18 1.19 -13.14
CA VAL A 192 -10.43 2.38 -13.58
C VAL A 192 -9.95 2.20 -15.02
N PRO A 193 -9.53 3.26 -15.74
CA PRO A 193 -8.91 3.10 -17.06
C PRO A 193 -7.50 2.47 -17.01
N ALA A 194 -6.92 2.14 -18.15
CA ALA A 194 -5.49 1.79 -18.24
C ALA A 194 -4.59 2.97 -17.83
N ASN A 195 -3.33 2.71 -17.45
CA ASN A 195 -2.36 3.69 -16.95
C ASN A 195 -2.78 4.44 -15.66
N SER A 196 -3.69 3.86 -14.88
CA SER A 196 -4.22 4.47 -13.66
C SER A 196 -3.37 4.23 -12.41
N TYR A 197 -2.48 3.23 -12.44
CA TYR A 197 -1.67 2.79 -11.30
C TYR A 197 -2.52 2.33 -10.10
N PHE A 198 -3.59 1.58 -10.34
CA PHE A 198 -4.40 0.99 -9.28
C PHE A 198 -3.57 0.06 -8.39
N GLY A 199 -3.68 0.20 -7.07
CA GLY A 199 -2.78 -0.48 -6.13
C GLY A 199 -1.52 0.32 -5.79
N PHE A 200 -1.49 1.63 -6.10
CA PHE A 200 -0.38 2.50 -5.74
C PHE A 200 -0.29 2.75 -4.22
N SER A 201 -1.45 2.85 -3.56
CA SER A 201 -1.59 2.92 -2.11
C SER A 201 -2.73 1.98 -1.69
N VAL A 202 -2.62 1.35 -0.53
CA VAL A 202 -3.60 0.36 -0.07
C VAL A 202 -3.84 0.51 1.44
N ASP A 203 -5.08 0.29 1.85
CA ASP A 203 -5.49 0.18 3.26
C ASP A 203 -6.80 -0.63 3.36
N SER A 204 -7.31 -0.87 4.57
CA SER A 204 -8.56 -1.59 4.78
C SER A 204 -9.20 -1.29 6.13
N GLY A 205 -10.51 -1.47 6.21
CA GLY A 205 -11.28 -1.22 7.42
C GLY A 205 -12.58 -2.02 7.43
N ALA A 206 -13.01 -2.44 8.61
CA ALA A 206 -14.39 -2.87 8.81
C ALA A 206 -15.25 -1.62 9.00
N GLY A 207 -16.42 -1.52 8.38
CA GLY A 207 -17.25 -0.31 8.53
C GLY A 207 -16.94 0.80 7.54
N LEU A 208 -16.30 0.51 6.41
CA LEU A 208 -16.25 1.46 5.28
C LEU A 208 -17.57 1.48 4.51
N THR A 209 -18.15 0.33 4.22
CA THR A 209 -19.42 0.23 3.48
C THR A 209 -20.52 -0.48 4.26
N ARG A 210 -20.14 -1.38 5.19
CA ARG A 210 -21.04 -2.03 6.15
C ARG A 210 -20.29 -2.20 7.48
N GLN A 211 -20.91 -1.84 8.61
CA GLN A 211 -20.26 -1.75 9.94
C GLN A 211 -19.34 -2.91 10.32
N GLN A 212 -19.73 -4.15 10.02
CA GLN A 212 -18.98 -5.35 10.45
C GLN A 212 -18.30 -6.09 9.30
N GLN A 213 -18.32 -5.54 8.09
CA GLN A 213 -17.70 -6.17 6.93
C GLN A 213 -16.39 -5.47 6.60
N LEU A 214 -15.34 -6.28 6.45
CA LEU A 214 -14.05 -5.84 5.94
C LEU A 214 -14.18 -5.40 4.48
N SER A 215 -13.75 -4.18 4.21
CA SER A 215 -13.59 -3.62 2.87
C SER A 215 -12.14 -3.16 2.68
N PHE A 216 -11.73 -3.05 1.43
CA PHE A 216 -10.36 -2.71 1.05
C PHE A 216 -10.37 -1.40 0.27
N VAL A 217 -9.38 -0.55 0.50
CA VAL A 217 -9.23 0.74 -0.16
C VAL A 217 -7.96 0.72 -0.98
N THR A 218 -8.03 1.24 -2.19
CA THR A 218 -6.87 1.33 -3.07
C THR A 218 -6.86 2.60 -3.89
N GLY A 219 -5.68 3.20 -3.99
CA GLY A 219 -5.42 4.41 -4.76
C GLY A 219 -5.01 4.11 -6.20
N ALA A 220 -5.44 4.98 -7.10
CA ALA A 220 -5.13 4.98 -8.52
C ALA A 220 -4.79 6.43 -8.96
N PRO A 221 -3.61 6.96 -8.58
CA PRO A 221 -3.30 8.39 -8.67
C PRO A 221 -3.25 8.95 -10.10
N ARG A 222 -3.26 8.11 -11.13
CA ARG A 222 -3.28 8.54 -12.53
C ARG A 222 -4.62 8.36 -13.22
N ALA A 223 -5.61 7.77 -12.54
CA ALA A 223 -6.94 7.54 -13.10
C ALA A 223 -7.57 8.86 -13.56
N ASN A 224 -8.10 8.88 -14.79
CA ASN A 224 -8.73 10.08 -15.39
C ASN A 224 -7.88 11.36 -15.30
N HIS A 225 -6.55 11.23 -15.21
CA HIS A 225 -5.59 12.34 -15.06
C HIS A 225 -5.73 13.18 -13.78
N THR A 226 -6.73 12.95 -12.93
CA THR A 226 -6.90 13.61 -11.64
C THR A 226 -6.52 12.70 -10.47
N GLY A 227 -6.72 11.40 -10.64
CA GLY A 227 -6.56 10.36 -9.63
C GLY A 227 -7.91 9.80 -9.16
N ALA A 228 -7.89 8.64 -8.52
CA ALA A 228 -9.07 8.02 -7.93
C ALA A 228 -8.71 7.18 -6.70
N VAL A 229 -9.69 6.95 -5.83
CA VAL A 229 -9.65 5.95 -4.78
C VAL A 229 -10.86 5.04 -4.91
N VAL A 230 -10.65 3.74 -4.77
CA VAL A 230 -11.68 2.72 -4.93
C VAL A 230 -11.85 1.96 -3.63
N ILE A 231 -13.09 1.85 -3.19
CA ILE A 231 -13.48 1.02 -2.05
C ILE A 231 -14.05 -0.28 -2.61
N LEU A 232 -13.47 -1.39 -2.18
CA LEU A 232 -13.70 -2.73 -2.71
C LEU A 232 -14.26 -3.64 -1.63
N ARG A 233 -15.12 -4.58 -2.04
CA ARG A 233 -15.45 -5.75 -1.24
C ARG A 233 -15.07 -7.04 -1.96
N ARG A 234 -15.03 -8.13 -1.22
CA ARG A 234 -15.04 -9.48 -1.79
C ARG A 234 -16.43 -9.89 -2.28
N ASP A 235 -16.49 -10.61 -3.39
CA ASP A 235 -17.67 -11.34 -3.83
C ASP A 235 -17.53 -12.86 -3.62
N SER A 236 -18.57 -13.62 -3.97
CA SER A 236 -18.60 -15.08 -3.82
C SER A 236 -17.74 -15.83 -4.86
N ALA A 237 -17.15 -15.12 -5.83
CA ALA A 237 -16.26 -15.68 -6.84
C ALA A 237 -14.79 -15.39 -6.52
N ASN A 238 -14.47 -15.01 -5.28
CA ASN A 238 -13.15 -14.61 -4.83
C ASN A 238 -12.57 -13.41 -5.61
N ARG A 239 -13.42 -12.46 -6.00
CA ARG A 239 -13.01 -11.22 -6.69
C ARG A 239 -13.15 -10.02 -5.78
N LEU A 240 -12.31 -9.02 -6.01
CA LEU A 240 -12.49 -7.68 -5.44
C LEU A 240 -13.33 -6.84 -6.40
N VAL A 241 -14.51 -6.46 -5.95
CA VAL A 241 -15.49 -5.68 -6.72
C VAL A 241 -15.68 -4.30 -6.11
N ALA A 242 -15.81 -3.28 -6.95
CA ALA A 242 -16.02 -1.91 -6.52
C ALA A 242 -17.37 -1.73 -5.84
N GLU A 243 -17.37 -1.07 -4.68
CA GLU A 243 -18.58 -0.56 -4.04
C GLU A 243 -18.69 0.96 -4.18
N ALA A 244 -17.56 1.66 -4.17
CA ALA A 244 -17.50 3.10 -4.42
C ALA A 244 -16.21 3.48 -5.16
N VAL A 245 -16.30 4.53 -5.98
CA VAL A 245 -15.16 5.13 -6.68
C VAL A 245 -15.18 6.64 -6.43
N LEU A 246 -14.19 7.13 -5.70
CA LEU A 246 -14.03 8.55 -5.40
C LEU A 246 -13.04 9.16 -6.39
N ALA A 247 -13.46 10.17 -7.13
CA ALA A 247 -12.66 10.82 -8.17
C ALA A 247 -11.91 12.06 -7.63
N GLY A 248 -10.66 12.22 -8.07
CA GLY A 248 -9.86 13.41 -7.82
C GLY A 248 -10.45 14.64 -8.50
N HIS A 249 -10.37 15.79 -7.83
CA HIS A 249 -11.07 17.01 -8.24
C HIS A 249 -10.23 17.91 -9.16
N GLN A 250 -8.90 17.77 -9.12
CA GLN A 250 -7.98 18.61 -9.90
C GLN A 250 -7.07 17.77 -10.79
N LEU A 251 -6.87 18.25 -12.02
CA LEU A 251 -5.96 17.63 -12.98
C LEU A 251 -4.54 17.53 -12.41
N THR A 252 -3.86 16.42 -12.66
CA THR A 252 -2.49 16.11 -12.24
C THR A 252 -2.22 16.15 -10.73
N SER A 253 -3.27 16.25 -9.89
CA SER A 253 -3.12 16.33 -8.43
C SER A 253 -2.64 15.05 -7.75
N ALA A 254 -2.69 13.92 -8.49
CA ALA A 254 -2.34 12.59 -7.99
C ALA A 254 -3.23 12.15 -6.81
N PHE A 255 -4.52 12.44 -6.85
CA PHE A 255 -5.47 12.01 -5.83
C PHE A 255 -5.48 10.47 -5.69
N GLY A 256 -5.31 9.97 -4.46
CA GLY A 256 -5.11 8.54 -4.21
C GLY A 256 -3.64 8.12 -4.26
N HIS A 257 -2.70 9.05 -4.07
CA HIS A 257 -1.29 8.73 -3.90
C HIS A 257 -1.00 8.07 -2.55
N ALA A 258 -1.71 8.51 -1.51
CA ALA A 258 -1.70 7.94 -0.17
C ALA A 258 -3.14 7.85 0.33
N VAL A 259 -3.43 6.84 1.13
CA VAL A 259 -4.73 6.63 1.77
C VAL A 259 -4.51 6.25 3.23
N ALA A 260 -5.43 6.66 4.11
CA ALA A 260 -5.52 6.18 5.48
C ALA A 260 -6.99 5.99 5.86
N VAL A 261 -7.30 4.85 6.47
CA VAL A 261 -8.61 4.49 7.00
C VAL A 261 -8.56 4.57 8.52
N LEU A 262 -9.43 5.40 9.11
CA LEU A 262 -9.45 5.75 10.53
C LEU A 262 -10.82 6.27 10.93
N ASP A 263 -11.23 6.17 12.20
CA ASP A 263 -12.52 6.68 12.70
C ASP A 263 -12.32 8.04 13.39
N LEU A 264 -12.53 9.13 12.65
CA LEU A 264 -12.21 10.49 13.12
C LEU A 264 -13.27 11.06 14.06
N ASN A 265 -14.51 10.57 13.94
CA ASN A 265 -15.67 11.07 14.70
C ASN A 265 -16.21 10.06 15.73
N SER A 266 -15.57 8.92 15.86
CA SER A 266 -15.88 7.84 16.81
C SER A 266 -17.32 7.34 16.72
N ASP A 267 -17.87 7.29 15.50
CA ASP A 267 -19.23 6.81 15.24
C ASP A 267 -19.29 5.31 14.87
N GLY A 268 -18.13 4.65 14.78
CA GLY A 268 -17.98 3.25 14.45
C GLY A 268 -18.03 2.95 12.95
N TRP A 269 -18.13 3.97 12.10
CA TRP A 269 -17.84 3.88 10.67
C TRP A 269 -16.43 4.41 10.41
N MET A 270 -15.71 3.73 9.53
CA MET A 270 -14.37 4.19 9.18
C MET A 270 -14.45 5.30 8.15
N ASP A 271 -13.77 6.40 8.44
CA ASP A 271 -13.56 7.53 7.55
C ASP A 271 -12.37 7.28 6.64
N LEU A 272 -12.19 8.20 5.68
CA LEU A 272 -11.13 8.09 4.68
C LEU A 272 -10.39 9.40 4.47
N ALA A 273 -9.08 9.37 4.69
CA ALA A 273 -8.16 10.43 4.27
C ALA A 273 -7.47 10.04 2.96
N VAL A 274 -7.46 10.96 1.99
CA VAL A 274 -6.85 10.76 0.66
C VAL A 274 -5.86 11.86 0.33
N GLY A 275 -4.62 11.46 0.06
CA GLY A 275 -3.54 12.36 -0.34
C GLY A 275 -3.57 12.70 -1.83
N ALA A 276 -3.35 13.98 -2.13
CA ALA A 276 -3.14 14.53 -3.47
C ALA A 276 -1.90 15.45 -3.45
N PRO A 277 -0.69 14.89 -3.28
CA PRO A 277 0.53 15.67 -3.04
C PRO A 277 0.96 16.55 -4.21
N HIS A 278 0.43 16.31 -5.42
CA HIS A 278 0.70 17.13 -6.59
C HIS A 278 -0.41 18.17 -6.84
N PHE A 279 -1.40 18.27 -5.95
CA PHE A 279 -2.36 19.38 -5.98
C PHE A 279 -1.61 20.72 -5.95
N PHE A 280 -2.02 21.65 -6.79
CA PHE A 280 -1.37 22.95 -6.87
C PHE A 280 -2.38 24.05 -7.16
N GLU A 281 -2.32 25.13 -6.40
CA GLU A 281 -3.12 26.32 -6.61
C GLU A 281 -2.25 27.56 -6.49
N ARG A 282 -2.02 28.23 -7.63
CA ARG A 282 -1.04 29.32 -7.73
C ARG A 282 -1.44 30.55 -6.93
N GLN A 283 -2.73 30.92 -6.91
CA GLN A 283 -3.17 32.16 -6.29
C GLN A 283 -3.11 32.09 -4.75
N GLU A 284 -3.45 30.92 -4.21
CA GLU A 284 -3.42 30.65 -2.77
C GLU A 284 -2.07 30.09 -2.30
N GLU A 285 -1.10 29.94 -3.22
CA GLU A 285 0.24 29.37 -2.98
C GLU A 285 0.18 28.00 -2.28
N ILE A 286 -0.79 27.15 -2.68
CA ILE A 286 -0.98 25.81 -2.13
C ILE A 286 -0.14 24.80 -2.90
N GLY A 287 0.53 23.90 -2.17
CA GLY A 287 1.23 22.74 -2.73
C GLY A 287 0.91 21.47 -1.95
N GLY A 288 0.22 20.53 -2.56
CA GLY A 288 -0.29 19.33 -1.92
C GLY A 288 -1.60 19.57 -1.16
N ALA A 289 -2.44 18.54 -1.11
CA ALA A 289 -3.70 18.55 -0.40
C ALA A 289 -4.03 17.17 0.18
N VAL A 290 -4.85 17.16 1.22
CA VAL A 290 -5.48 15.96 1.76
C VAL A 290 -6.99 16.17 1.77
N TYR A 291 -7.73 15.19 1.28
CA TYR A 291 -9.19 15.18 1.29
C TYR A 291 -9.67 14.23 2.37
N ILE A 292 -10.49 14.74 3.29
CA ILE A 292 -11.05 13.99 4.42
C ILE A 292 -12.52 13.74 4.12
N TYR A 293 -12.89 12.47 4.03
CA TYR A 293 -14.26 12.03 3.84
C TYR A 293 -14.76 11.42 5.15
N ILE A 294 -15.68 12.11 5.82
CA ILE A 294 -16.44 11.53 6.93
C ILE A 294 -17.51 10.62 6.34
N ASN A 295 -17.55 9.38 6.80
CA ASN A 295 -18.34 8.32 6.21
C ASN A 295 -19.83 8.45 6.61
N PRO A 296 -20.75 8.73 5.67
CA PRO A 296 -22.17 8.90 5.99
C PRO A 296 -22.89 7.54 6.08
N GLY A 297 -22.35 6.60 6.85
CA GLY A 297 -22.94 5.28 7.03
C GLY A 297 -22.80 4.34 5.83
N GLY A 298 -21.70 4.42 5.10
CA GLY A 298 -21.39 3.63 3.91
C GLY A 298 -21.92 4.20 2.59
N LEU A 299 -22.60 5.34 2.62
CA LEU A 299 -23.19 6.01 1.45
C LEU A 299 -22.20 6.98 0.78
N TRP A 300 -21.11 6.44 0.22
CA TRP A 300 -20.02 7.25 -0.33
C TRP A 300 -20.42 8.24 -1.45
N ASP A 301 -21.52 7.99 -2.17
CA ASP A 301 -22.01 8.91 -3.21
C ASP A 301 -22.48 10.27 -2.64
N SER A 302 -22.84 10.34 -1.36
CA SER A 302 -23.21 11.59 -0.68
C SER A 302 -22.07 12.21 0.12
N ALA A 303 -20.92 11.55 0.21
CA ALA A 303 -19.78 12.03 0.99
C ALA A 303 -19.13 13.23 0.31
N THR A 304 -19.12 14.38 1.00
CA THR A 304 -18.44 15.59 0.54
C THR A 304 -17.14 15.76 1.32
N PRO A 305 -15.97 15.82 0.66
CA PRO A 305 -14.72 15.90 1.38
C PRO A 305 -14.44 17.31 1.90
N LEU A 306 -13.86 17.36 3.10
CA LEU A 306 -13.12 18.52 3.58
C LEU A 306 -11.70 18.49 3.02
N ARG A 307 -11.17 19.62 2.53
CA ARG A 307 -9.81 19.73 2.01
C ARG A 307 -8.88 20.41 3.01
N LEU A 308 -7.79 19.73 3.38
CA LEU A 308 -6.65 20.29 4.10
C LEU A 308 -5.56 20.67 3.08
N ASN A 309 -4.98 21.85 3.24
CA ASN A 309 -4.04 22.43 2.27
C ASN A 309 -2.61 22.46 2.81
N GLY A 310 -1.66 22.09 1.95
CA GLY A 310 -0.23 22.25 2.22
C GLY A 310 0.32 23.61 1.78
N SER A 311 1.51 23.94 2.28
CA SER A 311 2.28 25.09 1.81
C SER A 311 2.87 24.84 0.41
N ARG A 312 3.22 25.92 -0.30
CA ARG A 312 3.78 25.85 -1.66
C ARG A 312 4.96 24.88 -1.77
N GLY A 313 4.86 23.94 -2.70
CA GLY A 313 5.92 22.99 -3.00
C GLY A 313 6.17 21.94 -1.92
N SER A 314 5.32 21.85 -0.89
CA SER A 314 5.54 20.97 0.25
C SER A 314 5.27 19.48 -0.02
N MET A 315 4.49 19.20 -1.07
CA MET A 315 3.89 17.89 -1.34
C MET A 315 3.12 17.34 -0.12
N PHE A 316 2.42 18.21 0.60
CA PHE A 316 1.53 17.82 1.69
C PHE A 316 0.54 16.73 1.25
N GLY A 317 0.40 15.70 2.08
CA GLY A 317 -0.40 14.52 1.74
C GLY A 317 0.37 13.45 0.97
N ALA A 318 1.71 13.54 0.88
CA ALA A 318 2.54 12.49 0.28
C ALA A 318 2.57 11.20 1.12
N ALA A 319 2.36 11.33 2.44
CA ALA A 319 2.21 10.21 3.35
C ALA A 319 1.08 10.50 4.35
N LEU A 320 0.30 9.47 4.66
CA LEU A 320 -0.79 9.51 5.64
C LEU A 320 -0.65 8.32 6.59
N SER A 321 -1.00 8.54 7.86
CA SER A 321 -1.10 7.46 8.84
C SER A 321 -2.19 7.81 9.86
N SER A 322 -3.02 6.82 10.21
CA SER A 322 -3.71 6.87 11.50
C SER A 322 -2.65 6.91 12.60
N ALA A 323 -2.78 7.85 13.53
CA ALA A 323 -1.91 7.98 14.68
C ALA A 323 -2.54 7.38 15.94
N GLY A 324 -3.76 6.85 15.83
CA GLY A 324 -4.61 6.52 16.98
C GLY A 324 -5.04 7.78 17.74
N ASP A 325 -5.63 7.60 18.90
CA ASP A 325 -5.99 8.69 19.81
C ASP A 325 -4.75 9.15 20.61
N LEU A 326 -4.05 10.19 20.12
CA LEU A 326 -2.79 10.66 20.69
C LEU A 326 -2.99 11.52 21.94
N ASN A 327 -4.12 12.22 22.04
CA ASN A 327 -4.44 13.13 23.14
C ASN A 327 -5.38 12.52 24.18
N HIS A 328 -5.82 11.27 23.96
CA HIS A 328 -6.74 10.52 24.82
C HIS A 328 -8.12 11.17 24.98
N ASP A 329 -8.63 11.81 23.93
CA ASP A 329 -9.96 12.43 23.92
C ASP A 329 -11.08 11.52 23.39
N GLY A 330 -10.72 10.33 22.90
CA GLY A 330 -11.63 9.33 22.37
C GLY A 330 -11.87 9.41 20.87
N PHE A 331 -11.12 10.21 20.12
CA PHE A 331 -11.17 10.28 18.65
C PHE A 331 -9.82 9.86 18.03
N GLU A 332 -9.82 9.19 16.87
CA GLU A 332 -8.56 8.89 16.19
C GLU A 332 -7.96 10.13 15.51
N ASP A 333 -6.64 10.27 15.59
CA ASP A 333 -5.90 11.39 15.02
C ASP A 333 -5.20 11.01 13.71
N LEU A 334 -5.00 12.02 12.86
CA LEU A 334 -4.34 11.88 11.56
C LEU A 334 -2.96 12.54 11.56
N ALA A 335 -1.94 11.78 11.12
CA ALA A 335 -0.63 12.32 10.77
C ALA A 335 -0.49 12.50 9.25
N VAL A 336 -0.05 13.69 8.83
CA VAL A 336 0.14 14.05 7.41
C VAL A 336 1.58 14.48 7.14
N GLY A 337 2.24 13.81 6.20
CA GLY A 337 3.59 14.14 5.77
C GLY A 337 3.63 15.23 4.69
N ALA A 338 4.58 16.16 4.83
CA ALA A 338 4.94 17.17 3.85
C ALA A 338 6.47 17.19 3.65
N PRO A 339 7.00 16.24 2.87
CA PRO A 339 8.43 15.95 2.85
C PRO A 339 9.29 17.10 2.29
N PHE A 340 8.69 18.04 1.55
CA PHE A 340 9.41 19.17 0.96
C PHE A 340 9.02 20.53 1.57
N ASP A 341 8.32 20.54 2.70
CA ASP A 341 8.11 21.76 3.48
C ASP A 341 9.38 22.10 4.29
N GLY A 342 10.24 22.97 3.73
CA GLY A 342 11.53 23.29 4.34
C GLY A 342 12.48 22.09 4.34
N VAL A 343 12.74 21.52 5.53
CA VAL A 343 13.53 20.28 5.70
C VAL A 343 12.66 19.01 5.76
N GLY A 344 11.34 19.17 5.60
CA GLY A 344 10.33 18.14 5.81
C GLY A 344 9.58 18.35 7.14
N LYS A 345 8.25 18.21 7.10
CA LYS A 345 7.37 18.37 8.27
C LYS A 345 6.32 17.26 8.36
N VAL A 346 5.81 17.03 9.57
CA VAL A 346 4.67 16.13 9.83
C VAL A 346 3.63 16.89 10.63
N PHE A 347 2.43 17.01 10.08
CA PHE A 347 1.32 17.70 10.69
C PHE A 347 0.43 16.70 11.42
N ILE A 348 0.09 16.99 12.67
CA ILE A 348 -0.86 16.20 13.46
C ILE A 348 -2.19 16.95 13.51
N TYR A 349 -3.25 16.27 13.11
CA TYR A 349 -4.62 16.78 13.14
C TYR A 349 -5.45 15.91 14.06
N HIS A 350 -6.13 16.55 15.02
CA HIS A 350 -6.97 15.82 15.95
C HIS A 350 -8.33 15.48 15.35
N GLY A 351 -8.81 14.28 15.67
CA GLY A 351 -10.20 13.88 15.47
C GLY A 351 -11.16 14.70 16.33
N SER A 352 -12.45 14.61 16.05
CA SER A 352 -13.49 15.25 16.85
C SER A 352 -14.87 14.69 16.49
N ALA A 353 -15.88 14.93 17.32
CA ALA A 353 -17.27 14.55 17.01
C ALA A 353 -17.82 15.12 15.68
N LEU A 354 -17.18 16.13 15.09
CA LEU A 354 -17.54 16.71 13.79
C LEU A 354 -16.66 16.18 12.62
N GLY A 355 -15.80 15.19 12.88
CA GLY A 355 -14.80 14.70 11.93
C GLY A 355 -13.40 15.11 12.37
N ILE A 356 -12.85 16.16 11.78
CA ILE A 356 -11.46 16.56 12.02
C ILE A 356 -11.33 18.04 12.33
N VAL A 357 -10.41 18.39 13.24
CA VAL A 357 -10.02 19.79 13.49
C VAL A 357 -9.10 20.23 12.35
N THR A 358 -9.48 21.27 11.60
CA THR A 358 -8.75 21.71 10.39
C THR A 358 -7.45 22.44 10.65
N SER A 359 -7.22 22.91 11.88
CA SER A 359 -5.93 23.45 12.30
C SER A 359 -5.06 22.32 12.87
N PRO A 360 -3.81 22.19 12.42
CA PRO A 360 -2.90 21.19 12.99
C PRO A 360 -2.65 21.50 14.46
N ALA A 361 -2.73 20.47 15.31
CA ALA A 361 -2.40 20.56 16.72
C ALA A 361 -0.87 20.64 16.95
N GLN A 362 -0.10 20.02 16.05
CA GLN A 362 1.35 20.03 16.06
C GLN A 362 1.91 19.94 14.63
N VAL A 363 3.10 20.49 14.40
CA VAL A 363 3.85 20.46 13.13
C VAL A 363 5.31 20.10 13.36
#